data_AF-A0A2W6ASQ0-F1
#
_entry.id   AF-A0A2W6ASQ0-F1
#
_cell.length_a   1.000
_cell.length_b   1.000
_cell.length_c   1.000
_cell.angle_alpha   90.00
_cell.angle_beta   90.00
_cell.angle_gamma   90.00
#
_symmetry.space_group_name_H-M   'P 1'
#
loop_
_entity.id
_entity.type
_entity.pdbx_description
1 polymer ?
#
loop_
_entity_poly.entity_id
_entity_poly.type
_entity_poly.pdbx_seq_one_letter_code
_entity_poly.pdbx_strand_id
1 'polypeptide(L)'
;MRDPALVRSIGAPEMPPLRLPSTPEARVPVIAAVLSAIRESDTAFEATSVLRELPGRYLAVRRAVDQRDDARLELYLTPALLEQWRLSRPPEAEQTAGSGDPSVQEARLVWAERLLWEDRLTVGIDSLTTAGEEVHALTEYWTLARRRGVQTPSGPAPTECPSCGAPVGAGEDVCRYCEAELPGALHGWLLDRVDEDVDWYEGPAGFVV
;
A
#
# COMPACT_ATOMS: atom_id res chain seq x y z
N MET A 1 10.72 -10.24 -25.88
CA MET A 1 10.66 -11.35 -24.92
C MET A 1 11.05 -10.72 -23.59
N ARG A 2 10.06 -10.35 -22.76
CA ARG A 2 10.29 -9.65 -21.48
C ARG A 2 10.97 -10.64 -20.54
N ASP A 3 12.10 -10.25 -19.95
CA ASP A 3 12.65 -10.95 -18.79
C ASP A 3 11.85 -10.49 -17.55
N PRO A 4 11.03 -11.36 -16.94
CA PRO A 4 10.21 -11.00 -15.78
C PRO A 4 11.01 -10.91 -14.47
N ALA A 5 12.33 -11.14 -14.49
CA ALA A 5 13.12 -11.25 -13.26
C ALA A 5 13.57 -9.92 -12.60
N LEU A 6 13.33 -8.77 -13.23
CA LEU A 6 13.89 -7.48 -12.78
C LEU A 6 13.02 -6.69 -11.80
N VAL A 7 11.76 -7.09 -11.58
CA VAL A 7 10.90 -6.45 -10.59
C VAL A 7 10.26 -7.53 -9.74
N ARG A 8 11.06 -8.10 -8.83
CA ARG A 8 10.53 -9.04 -7.84
C ARG A 8 9.45 -8.30 -7.03
N SER A 9 8.20 -8.72 -7.18
CA SER A 9 7.11 -8.25 -6.32
C SER A 9 7.41 -8.56 -4.88
N ILE A 10 6.76 -7.80 -4.01
CA ILE A 10 6.50 -8.24 -2.65
C ILE A 10 5.56 -9.44 -2.75
N GLY A 11 6.12 -10.62 -3.05
CA GLY A 11 5.54 -11.97 -2.99
C GLY A 11 4.04 -11.98 -2.89
N ALA A 12 3.36 -11.72 -4.01
CA ALA A 12 1.91 -11.87 -4.06
C ALA A 12 1.59 -13.35 -3.76
N PRO A 13 0.61 -13.65 -2.90
CA PRO A 13 0.15 -15.03 -2.72
C PRO A 13 -0.30 -15.62 -4.06
N GLU A 14 -0.37 -16.95 -4.15
CA GLU A 14 -1.32 -17.61 -5.06
C GLU A 14 -2.77 -17.34 -4.60
N MET A 15 -3.15 -16.07 -4.48
CA MET A 15 -4.53 -15.68 -4.33
C MET A 15 -5.16 -15.53 -5.70
N PRO A 16 -6.46 -15.88 -5.84
CA PRO A 16 -7.17 -15.58 -7.08
C PRO A 16 -7.02 -14.10 -7.39
N PRO A 17 -6.75 -13.72 -8.64
CA PRO A 17 -6.47 -12.33 -9.00
C PRO A 17 -7.64 -11.45 -8.54
N LEU A 18 -7.31 -10.26 -8.02
CA LEU A 18 -8.33 -9.30 -7.64
C LEU A 18 -9.22 -9.01 -8.87
N ARG A 19 -10.54 -9.18 -8.72
CA ARG A 19 -11.50 -8.95 -9.80
C ARG A 19 -12.22 -7.62 -9.62
N LEU A 20 -11.96 -6.66 -10.51
CA LEU A 20 -12.54 -5.31 -10.43
C LEU A 20 -13.29 -4.92 -11.70
N PRO A 21 -14.36 -4.11 -11.60
CA PRO A 21 -15.00 -3.53 -12.77
C PRO A 21 -14.01 -2.64 -13.55
N SER A 22 -13.92 -2.83 -14.86
CA SER A 22 -13.00 -2.10 -15.73
C SER A 22 -13.31 -0.60 -15.82
N THR A 23 -14.58 -0.21 -15.77
CA THR A 23 -15.01 1.16 -16.08
C THR A 23 -15.08 2.06 -14.84
N PRO A 24 -14.64 3.33 -14.94
CA PRO A 24 -14.85 4.31 -13.87
C PRO A 24 -16.33 4.46 -13.49
N GLU A 25 -17.25 4.38 -14.46
CA GLU A 25 -18.69 4.51 -14.25
C GLU A 25 -19.24 3.42 -13.31
N ALA A 26 -18.69 2.20 -13.39
CA ALA A 26 -19.06 1.12 -12.48
C ALA A 26 -18.41 1.27 -11.09
N ARG A 27 -17.20 1.83 -11.01
CA ARG A 27 -16.42 1.90 -9.76
C ARG A 27 -16.69 3.13 -8.91
N VAL A 28 -16.74 4.31 -9.53
CA VAL A 28 -16.80 5.60 -8.84
C VAL A 28 -17.98 5.70 -7.85
N PRO A 29 -19.22 5.28 -8.19
CA PRO A 29 -20.33 5.36 -7.24
C PRO A 29 -20.13 4.47 -6.01
N VAL A 30 -19.57 3.27 -6.19
CA VAL A 30 -19.32 2.32 -5.10
C VAL A 30 -18.22 2.84 -4.18
N ILE A 31 -17.11 3.29 -4.77
CA ILE A 31 -16.01 3.91 -4.05
C ILE A 31 -16.52 5.11 -3.25
N ALA A 32 -17.26 6.02 -3.89
CA ALA A 32 -17.79 7.21 -3.23
C ALA A 32 -18.70 6.87 -2.04
N ALA A 33 -19.57 5.87 -2.18
CA ALA A 33 -20.44 5.41 -1.10
C ALA A 33 -19.65 4.86 0.09
N VAL A 34 -18.62 4.04 -0.17
CA VAL A 34 -17.73 3.50 0.87
C VAL A 34 -16.97 4.62 1.57
N LEU A 35 -16.34 5.53 0.81
CA LEU A 35 -15.58 6.65 1.39
C LEU A 35 -16.48 7.55 2.25
N SER A 36 -17.71 7.82 1.81
CA SER A 36 -18.70 8.55 2.62
C SER A 36 -19.00 7.83 3.94
N ALA A 37 -19.23 6.52 3.87
CA ALA A 37 -19.53 5.73 5.05
C ALA A 37 -18.37 5.68 6.06
N ILE A 38 -17.11 5.61 5.59
CA ILE A 38 -15.92 5.71 6.44
C ILE A 38 -15.91 7.08 7.14
N ARG A 39 -16.10 8.16 6.37
CA ARG A 39 -16.09 9.55 6.86
C ARG A 39 -17.18 9.85 7.88
N GLU A 40 -18.35 9.22 7.78
CA GLU A 40 -19.43 9.34 8.77
C GLU A 40 -18.99 8.85 10.17
N SER A 41 -18.14 7.82 10.22
CA SER A 41 -17.61 7.28 11.48
C SER A 41 -16.25 7.83 11.89
N ASP A 42 -15.52 8.42 10.95
CA ASP A 42 -14.22 9.06 11.16
C ASP A 42 -14.17 10.36 10.36
N THR A 43 -14.61 11.43 11.00
CA THR A 43 -14.79 12.73 10.34
C THR A 43 -13.49 13.36 9.84
N ALA A 44 -12.33 12.91 10.32
CA ALA A 44 -11.01 13.37 9.89
C ALA A 44 -10.45 12.57 8.71
N PHE A 45 -11.09 11.47 8.31
CA PHE A 45 -10.66 10.65 7.17
C PHE A 45 -10.83 11.40 5.84
N GLU A 46 -9.74 11.41 5.06
CA GLU A 46 -9.73 11.91 3.68
C GLU A 46 -8.88 10.97 2.80
N ALA A 47 -9.51 10.30 1.83
CA ALA A 47 -8.82 9.37 0.92
C ALA A 47 -7.69 10.05 0.12
N THR A 48 -7.84 11.32 -0.22
CA THR A 48 -6.80 12.09 -0.92
C THR A 48 -5.55 12.31 -0.07
N SER A 49 -5.68 12.37 1.26
CA SER A 49 -4.54 12.44 2.18
C SER A 49 -3.86 11.07 2.31
N VAL A 50 -4.62 9.97 2.35
CA VAL A 50 -4.07 8.60 2.27
C VAL A 50 -3.22 8.43 1.01
N LEU A 51 -3.76 8.79 -0.16
CA LEU A 51 -3.04 8.70 -1.44
C LEU A 51 -1.79 9.60 -1.50
N ARG A 52 -1.80 10.73 -0.79
CA ARG A 52 -0.65 11.64 -0.72
C ARG A 52 0.50 11.09 0.11
N GLU A 53 0.21 10.36 1.18
CA GLU A 53 1.21 9.75 2.07
C GLU A 53 1.69 8.39 1.56
N LEU A 54 0.86 7.67 0.80
CA LEU A 54 1.14 6.31 0.34
C LEU A 54 2.48 6.13 -0.40
N PRO A 55 2.96 7.06 -1.25
CA PRO A 55 4.27 6.92 -1.89
C PRO A 55 5.42 6.77 -0.89
N GLY A 56 5.37 7.45 0.26
CA GLY A 56 6.38 7.31 1.32
C GLY A 56 6.38 5.90 1.90
N ARG A 57 5.20 5.38 2.27
CA ARG A 57 5.02 4.00 2.75
C ARG A 57 5.45 2.97 1.70
N TYR A 58 5.10 3.19 0.43
CA TYR A 58 5.49 2.32 -0.67
C TYR A 58 7.01 2.12 -0.71
N LEU A 59 7.75 3.23 -0.73
CA LEU A 59 9.22 3.20 -0.75
C LEU A 59 9.81 2.59 0.52
N ALA A 60 9.20 2.85 1.69
CA ALA A 60 9.65 2.29 2.95
C ALA A 60 9.51 0.75 2.98
N VAL A 61 8.39 0.21 2.51
CA VAL A 61 8.15 -1.24 2.43
C VAL A 61 9.07 -1.89 1.38
N ARG A 62 9.22 -1.31 0.19
CA ARG A 62 10.14 -1.83 -0.85
C ARG A 62 11.57 -1.91 -0.31
N ARG A 63 12.05 -0.86 0.36
CA ARG A 63 13.37 -0.86 1.01
C ARG A 63 13.50 -1.92 2.10
N ALA A 64 12.47 -2.09 2.95
CA ALA A 64 12.48 -3.12 3.99
C ALA A 64 12.49 -4.54 3.41
N VAL A 65 11.79 -4.77 2.30
CA VAL A 65 11.83 -6.01 1.52
C VAL A 65 13.24 -6.27 0.97
N ASP A 66 13.87 -5.27 0.35
CA ASP A 66 15.22 -5.39 -0.20
C ASP A 66 16.26 -5.68 0.89
N GLN A 67 16.09 -5.06 2.06
CA GLN A 67 16.96 -5.23 3.22
C GLN A 67 16.65 -6.49 4.06
N ARG A 68 15.57 -7.21 3.73
CA ARG A 68 15.06 -8.33 4.55
C ARG A 68 14.79 -7.95 6.01
N ASP A 69 14.32 -6.73 6.22
CA ASP A 69 14.03 -6.17 7.54
C ASP A 69 12.60 -6.52 7.97
N ASP A 70 12.45 -7.73 8.51
CA ASP A 70 11.17 -8.25 9.01
C ASP A 70 10.55 -7.38 10.10
N ALA A 71 11.37 -6.84 11.00
CA ALA A 71 10.91 -5.98 12.09
C ALA A 71 10.30 -4.69 11.53
N ARG A 72 10.90 -4.13 10.48
CA ARG A 72 10.35 -2.97 9.80
C ARG A 72 9.08 -3.30 9.01
N LEU A 73 9.01 -4.49 8.40
CA LEU A 73 7.81 -4.94 7.68
C LEU A 73 6.61 -5.17 8.61
N GLU A 74 6.83 -5.61 9.85
CA GLU A 74 5.79 -5.74 10.89
C GLU A 74 5.00 -4.45 11.14
N LEU A 75 5.61 -3.29 10.87
CA LEU A 75 5.00 -1.98 11.08
C LEU A 75 4.01 -1.60 9.95
N TYR A 76 4.13 -2.23 8.78
CA TYR A 76 3.36 -1.86 7.60
C TYR A 76 2.40 -2.95 7.12
N LEU A 77 2.70 -4.23 7.37
CA LEU A 77 1.95 -5.36 6.84
C LEU A 77 0.96 -5.91 7.88
N THR A 78 -0.14 -6.50 7.40
CA THR A 78 -0.94 -7.37 8.27
C THR A 78 -0.13 -8.61 8.67
N PRO A 79 -0.37 -9.21 9.86
CA PRO A 79 0.35 -10.40 10.29
C PRO A 79 0.28 -11.55 9.26
N ALA A 80 -0.86 -11.71 8.59
CA ALA A 80 -1.05 -12.72 7.56
C ALA A 80 -0.15 -12.48 6.34
N LEU A 81 -0.09 -11.25 5.82
CA LEU A 81 0.77 -10.93 4.69
C LEU A 81 2.26 -11.06 5.05
N LEU A 82 2.65 -10.68 6.26
CA LEU A 82 4.02 -10.83 6.73
C LEU A 82 4.44 -12.31 6.85
N GLU A 83 3.61 -13.15 7.47
CA GLU A 83 3.87 -14.59 7.58
C GLU A 83 4.06 -15.20 6.19
N GLN A 84 3.18 -14.83 5.26
CA GLN A 84 3.26 -15.30 3.89
C GLN A 84 4.55 -14.83 3.18
N TRP A 85 4.91 -13.56 3.33
CA TRP A 85 6.16 -13.01 2.77
C TRP A 85 7.39 -13.76 3.29
N ARG A 86 7.41 -14.14 4.56
CA ARG A 86 8.49 -14.95 5.15
C ARG A 86 8.59 -16.33 4.49
N LEU A 87 7.45 -16.94 4.17
CA LEU A 87 7.39 -18.26 3.53
C LEU A 87 7.77 -18.20 2.03
N SER A 88 7.46 -17.11 1.32
CA SER A 88 7.70 -16.97 -0.11
C SER A 88 9.06 -16.34 -0.46
N ARG A 89 9.90 -16.03 0.53
CA ARG A 89 11.16 -15.30 0.32
C ARG A 89 12.15 -16.15 -0.50
N PRO A 90 12.64 -15.67 -1.66
CA PRO A 90 13.66 -16.40 -2.41
C PRO A 90 14.98 -16.47 -1.62
N PRO A 91 15.82 -17.49 -1.84
CA PRO A 91 17.14 -17.55 -1.22
C PRO A 91 18.02 -16.35 -1.63
N GLU A 92 18.90 -15.91 -0.73
CA GLU A 92 19.75 -14.70 -0.91
C GLU A 92 20.58 -14.73 -2.20
N ALA A 93 21.06 -15.92 -2.58
CA ALA A 93 21.90 -16.12 -3.76
C ALA A 93 21.20 -15.82 -5.10
N GLU A 94 19.87 -15.73 -5.12
CA GLU A 94 19.10 -15.42 -6.33
C GLU A 94 18.71 -13.94 -6.43
N GLN A 95 19.15 -13.08 -5.51
CA GLN A 95 18.88 -11.65 -5.61
C GLN A 95 19.77 -11.02 -6.69
N THR A 96 19.14 -10.66 -7.81
CA THR A 96 19.75 -9.80 -8.83
C THR A 96 20.07 -8.45 -8.20
N ALA A 97 21.37 -8.12 -8.15
CA ALA A 97 21.83 -6.83 -7.68
C ALA A 97 21.34 -5.71 -8.62
N GLY A 98 20.69 -4.68 -8.07
CA GLY A 98 20.62 -3.37 -8.71
C GLY A 98 19.37 -3.05 -9.53
N SER A 99 18.18 -3.23 -8.96
CA SER A 99 17.05 -2.36 -9.32
C SER A 99 17.27 -1.04 -8.55
N GLY A 100 17.40 0.10 -9.23
CA GLY A 100 17.45 1.40 -8.55
C GLY A 100 16.24 1.63 -7.65
N ASP A 101 16.33 2.62 -6.75
CA ASP A 101 15.18 3.00 -5.91
C ASP A 101 14.01 3.39 -6.84
N PRO A 102 12.83 2.76 -6.73
CA PRO A 102 11.70 3.10 -7.57
C PRO A 102 11.25 4.53 -7.30
N SER A 103 10.76 5.19 -8.34
CA SER A 103 10.11 6.50 -8.26
C SER A 103 8.62 6.34 -8.55
N VAL A 104 7.80 6.67 -7.57
CA VAL A 104 6.33 6.61 -7.73
C VAL A 104 5.89 7.76 -8.64
N GLN A 105 5.21 7.42 -9.73
CA GLN A 105 4.65 8.38 -10.69
C GLN A 105 3.22 8.74 -10.31
N GLU A 106 2.42 7.75 -9.94
CA GLU A 106 1.02 7.92 -9.57
C GLU A 106 0.60 6.91 -8.50
N ALA A 107 -0.29 7.34 -7.60
CA ALA A 107 -1.06 6.47 -6.73
C ALA A 107 -2.55 6.84 -6.87
N ARG A 108 -3.39 5.88 -7.26
CA ARG A 108 -4.81 6.11 -7.54
C ARG A 108 -5.68 5.08 -6.84
N LEU A 109 -6.74 5.54 -6.17
CA LEU A 109 -7.73 4.64 -5.58
C LEU A 109 -8.48 3.93 -6.71
N VAL A 110 -8.36 2.60 -6.76
CA VAL A 110 -9.02 1.78 -7.80
C VAL A 110 -10.24 1.04 -7.27
N TRP A 111 -10.32 0.81 -5.97
CA TRP A 111 -11.45 0.16 -5.31
C TRP A 111 -11.50 0.50 -3.82
N ALA A 112 -12.68 0.33 -3.21
CA ALA A 112 -12.86 0.46 -1.78
C ALA A 112 -13.97 -0.48 -1.31
N GLU A 113 -13.78 -1.08 -0.13
CA GLU A 113 -14.74 -1.98 0.48
C GLU A 113 -14.92 -1.63 1.95
N ARG A 114 -16.12 -1.84 2.44
CA ARG A 114 -16.42 -1.72 3.87
C ARG A 114 -16.98 -3.04 4.36
N LEU A 115 -16.18 -3.75 5.14
CA LEU A 115 -16.52 -5.02 5.73
C LEU A 115 -17.04 -4.83 7.16
N LEU A 116 -17.42 -5.92 7.82
CA LEU A 116 -18.01 -5.86 9.16
C LEU A 116 -17.06 -5.27 10.21
N TRP A 117 -15.76 -5.59 10.12
CA TRP A 117 -14.74 -5.29 11.13
C TRP A 117 -13.58 -4.44 10.59
N GLU A 118 -13.53 -4.22 9.28
CA GLU A 118 -12.48 -3.41 8.64
C GLU A 118 -13.00 -2.65 7.43
N ASP A 119 -12.33 -1.55 7.13
CA ASP A 119 -12.43 -0.83 5.87
C ASP A 119 -11.21 -1.22 5.02
N ARG A 120 -11.39 -1.35 3.70
CA ARG A 120 -10.33 -1.70 2.74
C ARG A 120 -10.26 -0.70 1.59
N LEU A 121 -9.05 -0.34 1.19
CA LEU A 121 -8.77 0.54 0.05
C LEU A 121 -7.79 -0.17 -0.87
N THR A 122 -8.16 -0.40 -2.13
CA THR A 122 -7.22 -0.88 -3.14
C THR A 122 -6.72 0.29 -3.97
N VAL A 123 -5.41 0.45 -4.05
CA VAL A 123 -4.73 1.54 -4.75
C VAL A 123 -3.84 0.96 -5.84
N GLY A 124 -3.97 1.46 -7.05
CA GLY A 124 -3.00 1.22 -8.12
C GLY A 124 -1.83 2.20 -7.99
N ILE A 125 -0.61 1.69 -7.98
CA ILE A 125 0.62 2.44 -7.82
C ILE A 125 1.48 2.21 -9.06
N ASP A 126 1.70 3.28 -9.82
CA ASP A 126 2.58 3.23 -10.99
C ASP A 126 3.97 3.75 -10.58
N SER A 127 5.01 2.96 -10.81
CA SER A 127 6.38 3.29 -10.46
C SER A 127 7.34 3.07 -11.63
N LEU A 128 8.43 3.84 -11.63
CA LEU A 128 9.54 3.71 -12.56
C LEU A 128 10.82 3.40 -11.80
N THR A 129 11.54 2.39 -12.27
CA THR A 129 12.88 2.04 -11.80
C THR A 129 13.88 2.20 -12.93
N THR A 130 15.03 2.78 -12.62
CA THR A 130 16.15 2.87 -13.57
C THR A 130 17.21 1.82 -13.22
N ALA A 131 17.62 1.03 -14.21
CA ALA A 131 18.71 0.06 -14.10
C ALA A 131 19.71 0.32 -15.25
N GLY A 132 20.79 1.04 -14.95
CA GLY A 132 21.70 1.53 -15.98
C GLY A 132 21.03 2.59 -16.87
N GLU A 133 20.96 2.34 -18.18
CA GLU A 133 20.26 3.21 -19.15
C GLU A 133 18.80 2.79 -19.39
N GLU A 134 18.36 1.65 -18.84
CA GLU A 134 17.00 1.14 -19.02
C GLU A 134 16.05 1.71 -17.95
N VAL A 135 14.83 2.05 -18.39
CA VAL A 135 13.72 2.44 -17.52
C VAL A 135 12.66 1.35 -17.54
N HIS A 136 12.35 0.81 -16.37
CA HIS A 136 11.32 -0.20 -16.16
C HIS A 136 10.09 0.44 -15.51
N ALA A 137 8.93 0.23 -16.11
CA ALA A 137 7.65 0.62 -15.53
C ALA A 137 6.96 -0.57 -14.88
N LEU A 138 6.39 -0.34 -13.71
CA LEU A 138 5.62 -1.31 -12.93
C LEU A 138 4.31 -0.67 -12.48
N THR A 139 3.24 -1.45 -12.50
CA THR A 139 2.01 -1.13 -11.76
C THR A 139 1.80 -2.22 -10.71
N GLU A 140 1.65 -1.82 -9.44
CA GLU A 140 1.25 -2.70 -8.35
C GLU A 140 -0.11 -2.25 -7.80
N TYR A 141 -0.91 -3.19 -7.33
CA TYR A 141 -2.19 -2.95 -6.67
C TYR A 141 -2.09 -3.34 -5.22
N TRP A 142 -2.18 -2.35 -4.34
CA TRP A 142 -2.04 -2.53 -2.91
C TRP A 142 -3.40 -2.42 -2.25
N THR A 143 -3.83 -3.46 -1.54
CA THR A 143 -5.01 -3.38 -0.67
C THR A 143 -4.57 -3.09 0.75
N LEU A 144 -4.96 -1.91 1.23
CA LEU A 144 -4.77 -1.48 2.60
C LEU A 144 -6.02 -1.85 3.40
N ALA A 145 -5.83 -2.40 4.60
CA ALA A 145 -6.89 -2.73 5.53
C ALA A 145 -6.73 -1.92 6.82
N ARG A 146 -7.85 -1.43 7.37
CA ARG A 146 -7.88 -0.73 8.66
C ARG A 146 -9.08 -1.19 9.47
N ARG A 147 -8.85 -1.49 10.75
CA ARG A 147 -9.94 -1.87 11.66
C ARG A 147 -10.97 -0.74 11.79
N ARG A 148 -12.25 -1.10 11.77
CA ARG A 148 -13.33 -0.14 12.02
C ARG A 148 -13.24 0.44 13.42
N GLY A 149 -13.57 1.72 13.55
CA GLY A 149 -13.55 2.45 14.82
C GLY A 149 -12.20 3.12 15.15
N VAL A 150 -11.11 2.74 14.49
CA VAL A 150 -9.87 3.55 14.48
C VAL A 150 -10.21 4.92 13.91
N GLN A 151 -9.70 6.00 14.51
CA GLN A 151 -9.93 7.39 14.08
C GLN A 151 -8.66 7.93 13.42
N THR A 152 -8.81 8.69 12.34
CA THR A 152 -7.69 9.39 11.72
C THR A 152 -7.23 10.49 12.67
N PRO A 153 -5.94 10.55 13.04
CA PRO A 153 -5.42 11.61 13.90
C PRO A 153 -5.69 12.98 13.27
N SER A 154 -6.36 13.86 14.02
CA SER A 154 -6.63 15.23 13.58
C SER A 154 -5.50 16.17 14.01
N GLY A 155 -5.02 17.01 13.10
CA GLY A 155 -4.03 18.04 13.41
C GLY A 155 -2.99 18.22 12.30
N PRO A 156 -2.06 19.17 12.46
CA PRO A 156 -0.92 19.29 11.56
C PRO A 156 -0.01 18.06 11.69
N ALA A 157 0.67 17.71 10.59
CA ALA A 157 1.71 16.68 10.62
C ALA A 157 2.78 17.07 11.66
N PRO A 158 3.23 16.13 12.51
CA PRO A 158 4.23 16.43 13.52
C PRO A 158 5.58 16.72 12.88
N THR A 159 6.28 17.73 13.39
CA THR A 159 7.69 17.99 13.04
C THR A 159 8.67 17.17 13.88
N GLU A 160 8.19 16.62 15.01
CA GLU A 160 8.93 15.78 15.96
C GLU A 160 8.05 14.59 16.37
N CYS A 161 8.66 13.42 16.55
CA CYS A 161 7.97 12.21 16.93
C CYS A 161 7.40 12.36 18.35
N PRO A 162 6.08 12.16 18.56
CA PRO A 162 5.46 12.33 19.88
C PRO A 162 5.91 11.27 20.90
N SER A 163 6.52 10.17 20.45
CA SER A 163 7.00 9.10 21.32
C SER A 163 8.43 9.34 21.84
N CYS A 164 9.33 9.89 21.00
CA CYS A 164 10.76 10.01 21.36
C CYS A 164 11.38 11.41 21.15
N GLY A 165 10.66 12.35 20.54
CA GLY A 165 11.12 13.72 20.27
C GLY A 165 12.05 13.86 19.06
N ALA A 166 12.30 12.80 18.29
CA ALA A 166 13.18 12.87 17.13
C ALA A 166 12.52 13.61 15.94
N PRO A 167 13.28 14.32 15.08
CA PRO A 167 12.71 15.04 13.95
C PRO A 167 12.06 14.08 12.95
N VAL A 168 10.90 14.48 12.42
CA VAL A 168 10.10 13.72 11.45
C VAL A 168 10.23 14.34 10.06
N GLY A 169 10.53 13.52 9.07
CA GLY A 169 10.61 13.90 7.66
C GLY A 169 9.24 14.00 7.00
N ALA A 170 9.16 14.70 5.86
CA ALA A 170 7.95 14.73 5.06
C ALA A 170 7.64 13.33 4.48
N GLY A 171 6.38 12.90 4.60
CA GLY A 171 5.94 11.59 4.09
C GLY A 171 6.36 10.39 4.96
N GLU A 172 6.93 10.63 6.14
CA GLU A 172 7.14 9.59 7.15
C GLU A 172 5.85 9.36 7.94
N ASP A 173 5.43 8.11 8.02
CA ASP A 173 4.28 7.62 8.76
C ASP A 173 4.67 6.70 9.93
N VAL A 174 5.96 6.34 10.00
CA VAL A 174 6.59 5.59 11.08
C VAL A 174 7.93 6.24 11.40
N CYS A 175 8.15 6.54 12.68
CA CYS A 175 9.40 7.13 13.15
C CYS A 175 10.60 6.24 12.81
N ARG A 176 11.60 6.79 12.12
CA ARG A 176 12.84 6.07 11.81
C ARG A 176 13.74 5.77 13.01
N TYR A 177 13.44 6.35 14.18
CA TYR A 177 14.27 6.25 15.38
C TYR A 177 13.72 5.29 16.43
N CYS A 178 12.43 5.41 16.76
CA CYS A 178 11.77 4.57 17.77
C CYS A 178 10.66 3.69 17.21
N GLU A 179 10.45 3.73 15.89
CA GLU A 179 9.48 2.87 15.18
C GLU A 179 8.02 3.10 15.58
N ALA A 180 7.73 4.13 16.38
CA ALA A 180 6.37 4.55 16.67
C ALA A 180 5.67 5.02 15.39
N GLU A 181 4.44 4.54 15.20
CA GLU A 181 3.54 5.07 14.19
C GLU A 181 3.32 6.57 14.43
N LEU A 182 3.43 7.35 13.36
CA LEU A 182 3.26 8.79 13.39
C LEU A 182 1.80 9.15 13.10
N PRO A 183 1.27 10.20 13.74
CA PRO A 183 -0.02 10.78 13.35
C PRO A 183 -0.02 11.15 11.86
N GLY A 184 -0.97 10.61 11.10
CA GLY A 184 -1.09 10.82 9.66
C GLY A 184 -2.33 10.16 9.07
N ALA A 185 -2.58 10.40 7.78
CA ALA A 185 -3.73 9.82 7.08
C ALA A 185 -3.64 8.30 6.96
N LEU A 186 -2.42 7.75 6.94
CA LEU A 186 -2.16 6.31 6.94
C LEU A 186 -2.28 5.63 8.30
N HIS A 187 -2.66 6.37 9.36
CA HIS A 187 -2.77 5.80 10.70
C HIS A 187 -3.75 4.62 10.76
N GLY A 188 -3.28 3.49 11.28
CA GLY A 188 -4.01 2.24 11.44
C GLY A 188 -4.30 1.47 10.14
N TRP A 189 -3.88 1.98 8.98
CA TRP A 189 -3.91 1.25 7.72
C TRP A 189 -2.71 0.33 7.66
N LEU A 190 -2.92 -0.94 7.29
CA LEU A 190 -1.86 -1.93 7.06
C LEU A 190 -2.01 -2.50 5.66
N LEU A 191 -0.90 -2.83 5.00
CA LEU A 191 -0.89 -3.53 3.74
C LEU A 191 -1.35 -4.98 3.97
N ASP A 192 -2.47 -5.35 3.36
CA ASP A 192 -3.08 -6.68 3.51
C ASP A 192 -2.84 -7.56 2.27
N ARG A 193 -2.71 -6.93 1.10
CA ARG A 193 -2.53 -7.64 -0.17
C ARG A 193 -1.74 -6.81 -1.17
N VAL A 194 -0.92 -7.49 -1.96
CA VAL A 194 -0.20 -6.95 -3.13
C VAL A 194 -0.54 -7.81 -4.34
N ASP A 195 -0.96 -7.18 -5.44
CA ASP A 195 -1.17 -7.82 -6.73
C ASP A 195 -0.36 -7.08 -7.81
N GLU A 196 0.26 -7.81 -8.75
CA GLU A 196 0.92 -7.22 -9.92
C GLU A 196 -0.07 -6.94 -11.06
N ASP A 197 -1.22 -7.62 -11.04
CA ASP A 197 -2.27 -7.47 -12.03
C ASP A 197 -3.65 -7.66 -11.41
N VAL A 198 -4.67 -7.14 -12.08
CA VAL A 198 -6.07 -7.20 -11.68
C VAL A 198 -6.85 -7.76 -12.85
N ASP A 199 -7.74 -8.71 -12.57
CA ASP A 199 -8.67 -9.23 -13.55
C ASP A 199 -9.82 -8.23 -13.74
N TRP A 200 -9.63 -7.33 -14.70
CA TRP A 200 -10.60 -6.31 -15.08
C TRP A 200 -11.75 -6.92 -15.88
N TYR A 201 -12.98 -6.81 -15.36
CA TYR A 201 -14.17 -7.33 -16.05
C TYR A 201 -15.12 -6.22 -16.53
N GLU A 202 -15.89 -6.53 -17.57
CA GLU A 202 -17.02 -5.70 -18.02
C GLU A 202 -18.28 -6.11 -17.25
N GLY A 203 -18.86 -5.20 -16.47
CA GLY A 203 -20.08 -5.49 -15.73
C GLY A 203 -20.31 -4.55 -14.55
N PRO A 204 -21.47 -4.65 -13.88
CA PRO A 204 -21.74 -3.90 -12.66
C PRO A 204 -20.83 -4.39 -11.52
N ALA A 205 -20.58 -3.51 -10.54
CA ALA A 205 -19.78 -3.73 -9.34
C ALA A 205 -20.15 -4.94 -8.44
N GLY A 206 -21.19 -5.70 -8.76
CA GLY A 206 -21.75 -6.75 -7.90
C GLY A 206 -20.98 -8.08 -7.86
N PHE A 207 -19.89 -8.22 -8.62
CA PHE A 207 -19.09 -9.44 -8.71
C PHE A 207 -17.63 -9.17 -8.33
N VAL A 208 -17.37 -8.84 -7.07
CA VAL A 208 -16.00 -8.86 -6.52
C VAL A 208 -15.88 -10.18 -5.75
N VAL A 209 -14.97 -11.06 -6.21
CA VAL A 209 -14.71 -12.39 -5.62
C VAL A 209 -13.21 -12.57 -5.48
#